data_AF-A0A2D9DK56-F1
#
_entry.id   AF-A0A2D9DK56-F1
#
_cell.length_a   1.000
_cell.length_b   1.000
_cell.length_c   1.000
_cell.angle_alpha   90.00
_cell.angle_beta   90.00
_cell.angle_gamma   90.00
#
_symmetry.space_group_name_H-M   'P 1'
#
loop_
_entity.id
_entity.type
_entity.pdbx_description
1 polymer ?
#
loop_
_entity_poly.entity_id
_entity_poly.type
_entity_poly.pdbx_seq_one_letter_code
_entity_poly.pdbx_strand_id
1 'polypeptide(L)'
;MENLKKIIALSVISVTMSCGKTSEEKQNNTTEVTEKEPLNIIFMVGDGMGIPQVSSAFYFGEHTPNFKQFESIGLSRTSSTSHLITDSAAGATAFSTGEKTYKRAIGVSSDTIALPTILEQLKEKGYQTGLISLTSITHATPAAYYAHVEDRDMHEEIAKQLVEAEVDFFAGGGKKYFQNREDGLHLYDSLKAKNYKLDTLELSKPDT
;
A
#
# COMPACT_ATOMS: atom_id res chain seq x y z
N MET A 1 66.31 -28.31 3.84
CA MET A 1 66.71 -29.71 4.03
C MET A 1 65.56 -30.54 3.52
N GLU A 2 65.67 -30.95 2.27
CA GLU A 2 66.13 -32.31 1.92
C GLU A 2 64.91 -33.23 1.87
N ASN A 3 64.54 -33.68 0.68
CA ASN A 3 65.08 -34.89 0.07
C ASN A 3 64.63 -36.13 0.88
N LEU A 4 64.11 -37.22 0.34
CA LEU A 4 64.23 -37.78 -1.00
C LEU A 4 63.85 -39.26 -0.82
N LYS A 5 63.19 -39.83 -1.84
CA LYS A 5 63.48 -41.13 -2.47
C LYS A 5 62.27 -41.44 -3.38
N LYS A 6 62.27 -40.98 -4.64
CA LYS A 6 62.81 -41.66 -5.86
C LYS A 6 62.41 -43.15 -5.87
N ILE A 7 61.79 -43.67 -6.94
CA ILE A 7 62.55 -44.26 -8.06
C ILE A 7 61.59 -44.67 -9.22
N ILE A 8 61.90 -44.20 -10.45
CA ILE A 8 62.02 -44.94 -11.75
C ILE A 8 60.71 -45.59 -12.32
N ALA A 9 60.31 -45.52 -13.60
CA ALA A 9 61.04 -45.40 -14.87
C ALA A 9 60.17 -44.86 -16.03
N LEU A 10 60.89 -44.26 -16.99
CA LEU A 10 60.63 -44.06 -18.42
C LEU A 10 59.67 -45.05 -19.12
N SER A 11 58.78 -44.49 -19.94
CA SER A 11 58.56 -44.97 -21.32
C SER A 11 57.97 -43.86 -22.19
N VAL A 12 58.73 -43.43 -23.20
CA VAL A 12 58.33 -42.55 -24.30
C VAL A 12 57.65 -43.41 -25.36
N ILE A 13 56.51 -42.98 -25.92
CA ILE A 13 56.10 -43.23 -27.32
C ILE A 13 55.08 -42.16 -27.72
N SER A 14 55.21 -41.73 -28.97
CA SER A 14 54.65 -40.53 -29.57
C SER A 14 53.46 -40.84 -30.51
N VAL A 15 52.68 -39.79 -30.84
CA VAL A 15 51.78 -39.61 -32.00
C VAL A 15 50.41 -40.31 -32.00
N THR A 16 49.32 -39.53 -32.00
CA THR A 16 48.44 -39.32 -33.18
C THR A 16 47.24 -38.42 -32.87
N MET A 17 46.92 -37.57 -33.85
CA MET A 17 45.70 -36.78 -33.97
C MET A 17 44.44 -37.62 -33.81
N SER A 18 43.46 -37.10 -33.06
CA SER A 18 42.05 -37.30 -33.39
C SER A 18 41.24 -36.07 -33.00
N CYS A 19 40.72 -35.40 -34.02
CA CYS A 19 39.79 -34.29 -33.91
C CYS A 19 38.40 -34.89 -33.63
N GLY A 20 37.94 -34.79 -32.39
CA GLY A 20 36.56 -35.05 -32.02
C GLY A 20 35.95 -33.77 -31.48
N LYS A 21 34.93 -33.24 -32.17
CA LYS A 21 34.13 -32.11 -31.68
C LYS A 21 33.39 -32.56 -30.41
N THR A 22 33.79 -32.04 -29.26
CA THR A 22 32.98 -32.12 -28.05
C THR A 22 31.89 -31.06 -28.16
N SER A 23 30.66 -31.49 -28.42
CA SER A 23 29.48 -30.66 -28.21
C SER A 23 29.29 -30.50 -26.71
N GLU A 24 29.52 -29.29 -26.19
CA GLU A 24 29.09 -28.93 -24.83
C GLU A 24 27.57 -28.90 -24.81
N GLU A 25 26.94 -29.88 -24.15
CA GLU A 25 25.56 -29.78 -23.69
C GLU A 25 25.49 -28.65 -22.66
N LYS A 26 25.08 -27.46 -23.10
CA LYS A 26 24.53 -26.44 -22.20
C LYS A 26 23.22 -26.99 -21.64
N GLN A 27 23.27 -27.53 -20.42
CA GLN A 27 22.10 -27.63 -19.57
C GLN A 27 21.57 -26.22 -19.33
N ASN A 28 20.60 -25.82 -20.15
CA ASN A 28 19.72 -24.71 -19.84
C ASN A 28 18.85 -25.14 -18.66
N ASN A 29 19.35 -24.93 -17.44
CA ASN A 29 18.50 -24.82 -16.27
C ASN A 29 17.69 -23.55 -16.42
N THR A 30 16.58 -23.64 -17.16
CA THR A 30 15.51 -22.65 -17.07
C THR A 30 14.93 -22.80 -15.68
N THR A 31 15.46 -22.01 -14.73
CA THR A 31 14.77 -21.75 -13.48
C THR A 31 13.43 -21.14 -13.87
N GLU A 32 12.35 -21.91 -13.77
CA GLU A 32 11.01 -21.37 -13.79
C GLU A 32 10.94 -20.33 -12.68
N VAL A 33 11.00 -19.05 -13.05
CA VAL A 33 10.63 -17.96 -12.15
C VAL A 33 9.13 -18.16 -11.97
N THR A 34 8.75 -18.86 -10.89
CA THR A 34 7.38 -18.87 -10.44
C THR A 34 7.05 -17.42 -10.13
N GLU A 35 6.32 -16.76 -11.03
CA GLU A 35 5.89 -15.39 -10.86
C GLU A 35 5.00 -15.38 -9.61
N LYS A 36 5.59 -14.99 -8.48
CA LYS A 36 4.91 -15.00 -7.20
C LYS A 36 3.75 -14.03 -7.32
N GLU A 37 2.54 -14.53 -7.11
CA GLU A 37 1.35 -13.68 -7.13
C GLU A 37 1.57 -12.44 -6.23
N PRO A 38 1.14 -11.25 -6.69
CA PRO A 38 1.33 -10.02 -5.96
C PRO A 38 0.67 -10.10 -4.58
N LEU A 39 1.31 -9.49 -3.57
CA LEU A 39 0.82 -9.53 -2.20
C LEU A 39 -0.44 -8.69 -2.05
N ASN A 40 -1.56 -9.31 -1.68
CA ASN A 40 -2.77 -8.57 -1.32
C ASN A 40 -2.65 -8.00 0.09
N ILE A 41 -2.84 -6.69 0.25
CA ILE A 41 -2.73 -5.99 1.54
C ILE A 41 -4.09 -5.38 1.89
N ILE A 42 -4.67 -5.82 3.01
CA ILE A 42 -5.86 -5.21 3.61
C ILE A 42 -5.43 -4.49 4.89
N PHE A 43 -5.52 -3.16 4.89
CA PHE A 43 -5.20 -2.34 6.04
C PHE A 43 -6.48 -1.77 6.66
N MET A 44 -6.74 -2.09 7.93
CA MET A 44 -7.95 -1.68 8.65
C MET A 44 -7.60 -0.72 9.78
N VAL A 45 -8.18 0.48 9.75
CA VAL A 45 -8.00 1.50 10.79
C VAL A 45 -9.27 1.65 11.60
N GLY A 46 -9.20 1.31 12.89
CA GLY A 46 -10.21 1.72 13.87
C GLY A 46 -9.87 3.11 14.41
N ASP A 47 -10.52 4.16 13.92
CA ASP A 47 -10.27 5.52 14.42
C ASP A 47 -10.62 5.63 15.92
N GLY A 48 -9.68 6.11 16.73
CA GLY A 48 -9.81 6.15 18.19
C GLY A 48 -9.73 4.78 18.91
N MET A 49 -9.36 3.70 18.21
CA MET A 49 -9.33 2.34 18.76
C MET A 49 -8.03 2.05 19.51
N GLY A 50 -7.95 2.48 20.76
CA GLY A 50 -6.86 2.11 21.68
C GLY A 50 -7.03 0.72 22.29
N ILE A 51 -6.06 0.29 23.10
CA ILE A 51 -6.13 -0.96 23.88
C ILE A 51 -7.40 -1.05 24.74
N PRO A 52 -7.91 0.02 25.38
CA PRO A 52 -9.17 -0.05 26.12
C PRO A 52 -10.38 -0.36 25.23
N GLN A 53 -10.45 0.22 24.02
CA GLN A 53 -11.52 -0.05 23.05
C GLN A 53 -11.44 -1.49 22.50
N VAL A 54 -10.23 -2.01 22.27
CA VAL A 54 -10.07 -3.42 21.89
C VAL A 54 -10.48 -4.34 23.04
N SER A 55 -10.05 -4.02 24.27
CA SER A 55 -10.37 -4.80 25.47
C SER A 55 -11.87 -4.85 25.72
N SER A 56 -12.60 -3.73 25.55
CA SER A 56 -14.04 -3.72 25.76
C SER A 56 -14.79 -4.68 24.83
N ALA A 57 -14.31 -4.85 23.58
CA ALA A 57 -14.88 -5.83 22.66
C ALA A 57 -14.74 -7.28 23.15
N PHE A 58 -13.70 -7.61 23.92
CA PHE A 58 -13.52 -8.94 24.52
C PHE A 58 -14.38 -9.16 25.77
N TYR A 59 -14.57 -8.13 26.60
CA TYR A 59 -15.27 -8.27 27.89
C TYR A 59 -16.78 -8.06 27.78
N PHE A 60 -17.23 -7.20 26.85
CA PHE A 60 -18.63 -6.79 26.75
C PHE A 60 -19.27 -7.18 25.41
N GLY A 61 -18.50 -7.75 24.47
CA GLY A 61 -19.04 -8.28 23.22
C GLY A 61 -19.79 -9.59 23.41
N GLU A 62 -20.84 -9.80 22.60
CA GLU A 62 -21.61 -11.06 22.59
C GLU A 62 -20.82 -12.25 22.03
N HIS A 63 -19.81 -11.97 21.21
CA HIS A 63 -18.98 -12.95 20.55
C HIS A 63 -17.50 -12.60 20.73
N THR A 64 -16.64 -13.60 20.56
CA THR A 64 -15.20 -13.38 20.55
C THR A 64 -14.84 -12.52 19.33
N PRO A 65 -14.18 -11.35 19.52
CA PRO A 65 -13.85 -10.48 18.40
C PRO A 65 -12.76 -11.08 17.51
N ASN A 66 -12.80 -10.73 16.21
CA ASN A 66 -11.85 -11.23 15.22
C ASN A 66 -10.39 -10.82 15.49
N PHE A 67 -10.15 -9.85 16.38
CA PHE A 67 -8.80 -9.51 16.85
C PHE A 67 -8.04 -10.73 17.40
N LYS A 68 -8.73 -11.73 17.94
CA LYS A 68 -8.11 -12.98 18.43
C LYS A 68 -7.39 -13.78 17.33
N GLN A 69 -7.76 -13.58 16.07
CA GLN A 69 -7.21 -14.33 14.94
C GLN A 69 -5.84 -13.78 14.46
N PHE A 70 -5.43 -12.59 14.92
CA PHE A 70 -4.12 -12.04 14.55
C PHE A 70 -2.99 -12.78 15.27
N GLU A 71 -2.03 -13.30 14.51
CA GLU A 71 -0.87 -14.03 15.05
C GLU A 71 0.16 -13.12 15.74
N SER A 72 0.20 -11.85 15.33
CA SER A 72 1.20 -10.87 15.79
C SER A 72 0.51 -9.63 16.32
N ILE A 73 1.00 -9.14 17.47
CA ILE A 73 0.53 -7.92 18.12
C ILE A 73 1.75 -7.04 18.39
N GLY A 74 1.64 -5.76 18.04
CA GLY A 74 2.65 -4.75 18.30
C GLY A 74 2.07 -3.48 18.89
N LEU A 75 2.92 -2.67 19.50
CA LEU A 75 2.57 -1.33 19.94
C LEU A 75 3.25 -0.30 19.04
N SER A 76 2.50 0.71 18.62
CA SER A 76 2.99 1.79 17.77
C SER A 76 2.80 3.15 18.43
N ARG A 77 3.81 4.00 18.34
CA ARG A 77 3.77 5.37 18.88
C ARG A 77 3.16 6.31 17.83
N THR A 78 2.06 6.95 18.18
CA THR A 78 1.22 7.72 17.24
C THR A 78 1.47 9.22 17.24
N SER A 79 2.46 9.74 17.99
CA SER A 79 2.69 11.19 18.09
C SER A 79 3.04 11.83 16.74
N SER A 80 2.57 13.06 16.52
CA SER A 80 2.87 13.87 15.33
C SER A 80 4.16 14.69 15.51
N THR A 81 4.56 15.49 14.51
CA THR A 81 5.72 16.38 14.64
C THR A 81 5.43 17.58 15.53
N SER A 82 4.18 18.07 15.52
CA SER A 82 3.79 19.25 16.28
C SER A 82 3.23 18.94 17.68
N HIS A 83 2.73 17.72 17.92
CA HIS A 83 2.05 17.38 19.19
C HIS A 83 2.29 15.93 19.63
N LEU A 84 2.32 15.72 20.95
CA LEU A 84 2.35 14.38 21.53
C LEU A 84 1.05 13.60 21.28
N ILE A 85 -0.09 14.31 21.26
CA ILE A 85 -1.40 13.77 20.94
C ILE A 85 -1.72 14.13 19.50
N THR A 86 -1.76 13.12 18.64
CA THR A 86 -2.04 13.28 17.20
C THR A 86 -3.54 13.51 16.93
N ASP A 87 -3.85 13.83 15.68
CA ASP A 87 -5.21 13.71 15.14
C ASP A 87 -5.23 12.68 13.99
N SER A 88 -6.43 12.35 13.49
CA SER A 88 -6.58 11.36 12.41
C SER A 88 -5.79 11.73 11.14
N ALA A 89 -5.62 13.03 10.84
CA ALA A 89 -4.92 13.48 9.64
C ALA A 89 -3.42 13.19 9.69
N ALA A 90 -2.73 13.62 10.75
CA ALA A 90 -1.31 13.32 10.91
C ALA A 90 -1.04 11.83 11.10
N GLY A 91 -1.93 11.11 11.81
CA GLY A 91 -1.82 9.66 11.99
C GLY A 91 -1.96 8.89 10.67
N ALA A 92 -2.99 9.22 9.87
CA ALA A 92 -3.21 8.58 8.59
C ALA A 92 -2.13 8.94 7.56
N THR A 93 -1.63 10.18 7.55
CA THR A 93 -0.48 10.57 6.73
C THR A 93 0.76 9.75 7.07
N ALA A 94 1.05 9.54 8.36
CA ALA A 94 2.15 8.68 8.77
C ALA A 94 1.97 7.21 8.33
N PHE A 95 0.74 6.70 8.30
CA PHE A 95 0.46 5.37 7.77
C PHE A 95 0.59 5.28 6.25
N SER A 96 0.17 6.31 5.53
CA SER A 96 0.15 6.29 4.06
C SER A 96 1.50 6.63 3.45
N THR A 97 2.29 7.54 4.05
CA THR A 97 3.56 8.01 3.48
C THR A 97 4.79 7.44 4.19
N GLY A 98 4.62 6.93 5.41
CA GLY A 98 5.74 6.52 6.27
C GLY A 98 6.44 7.69 6.97
N GLU A 99 5.99 8.93 6.79
CA GLU A 99 6.59 10.13 7.39
C GLU A 99 5.65 10.83 8.37
N LYS A 100 6.22 11.32 9.47
CA LYS A 100 5.45 12.13 10.43
C LYS A 100 5.24 13.54 9.91
N THR A 101 4.05 14.09 10.17
CA THR A 101 3.69 15.46 9.82
C THR A 101 2.99 16.19 10.98
N TYR A 102 2.55 17.44 10.78
CA TYR A 102 1.81 18.22 11.76
C TYR A 102 0.32 17.85 11.78
N LYS A 103 -0.37 18.13 12.89
CA LYS A 103 -1.82 17.88 13.00
C LYS A 103 -2.58 18.57 11.87
N ARG A 104 -3.65 17.94 11.39
CA ARG A 104 -4.51 18.42 10.27
C ARG A 104 -3.91 18.25 8.87
N ALA A 105 -2.62 18.01 8.71
CA ALA A 105 -2.00 17.74 7.42
C ALA A 105 -2.48 16.42 6.81
N ILE A 106 -2.76 16.43 5.51
CA ILE A 106 -3.17 15.26 4.72
C ILE A 106 -2.13 15.05 3.62
N GLY A 107 -1.39 13.94 3.66
CA GLY A 107 -0.47 13.55 2.59
C GLY A 107 0.70 14.50 2.35
N VAL A 108 1.00 15.41 3.28
CA VAL A 108 2.10 16.39 3.17
C VAL A 108 3.09 16.28 4.32
N SER A 109 4.34 16.66 4.07
CA SER A 109 5.41 16.73 5.06
C SER A 109 5.18 17.86 6.07
N SER A 110 6.07 17.99 7.06
CA SER A 110 6.02 19.10 8.03
C SER A 110 6.13 20.48 7.38
N ASP A 111 6.73 20.57 6.20
CA ASP A 111 6.90 21.79 5.42
C ASP A 111 5.80 21.95 4.35
N THR A 112 4.72 21.15 4.44
CA THR A 112 3.56 21.20 3.52
C THR A 112 3.91 20.77 2.09
N ILE A 113 4.97 19.98 1.92
CA ILE A 113 5.34 19.41 0.63
C ILE A 113 4.60 18.08 0.46
N ALA A 114 3.97 17.86 -0.70
CA ALA A 114 3.30 16.60 -1.01
C ALA A 114 4.27 15.41 -0.90
N LEU A 115 3.81 14.35 -0.23
CA LEU A 115 4.56 13.11 -0.02
C LEU A 115 3.86 11.96 -0.74
N PRO A 116 4.57 11.12 -1.50
CA PRO A 116 3.97 10.00 -2.21
C PRO A 116 3.38 9.00 -1.22
N THR A 117 2.11 8.69 -1.39
CA THR A 117 1.40 7.71 -0.57
C THR A 117 1.69 6.29 -1.05
N ILE A 118 1.48 5.32 -0.17
CA ILE A 118 1.59 3.91 -0.50
C ILE A 118 0.57 3.49 -1.57
N LEU A 119 -0.59 4.13 -1.63
CA LEU A 119 -1.63 3.80 -2.60
C LEU A 119 -1.20 4.23 -4.01
N GLU A 120 -0.63 5.44 -4.16
CA GLU A 120 -0.04 5.90 -5.42
C GLU A 120 1.12 5.00 -5.86
N GLN A 121 2.04 4.69 -4.95
CA GLN A 121 3.17 3.81 -5.22
C GLN A 121 2.75 2.39 -5.63
N LEU A 122 1.66 1.86 -5.06
CA LEU A 122 1.13 0.54 -5.42
C LEU A 122 0.40 0.60 -6.76
N LYS A 123 -0.31 1.68 -7.04
CA LYS A 123 -0.96 1.88 -8.33
C LYS A 123 0.05 1.96 -9.49
N GLU A 124 1.17 2.67 -9.32
CA GLU A 124 2.28 2.68 -10.30
C GLU A 124 2.85 1.28 -10.57
N LYS A 125 2.70 0.36 -9.61
CA LYS A 125 3.11 -1.05 -9.73
C LYS A 125 2.01 -1.97 -10.26
N GLY A 126 0.88 -1.41 -10.70
CA GLY A 126 -0.24 -2.17 -11.27
C GLY A 126 -1.13 -2.87 -10.24
N TYR A 127 -1.05 -2.51 -8.97
CA TYR A 127 -2.00 -3.01 -7.97
C TYR A 127 -3.35 -2.35 -8.13
N GLN A 128 -4.41 -3.12 -7.91
CA GLN A 128 -5.74 -2.56 -7.69
C GLN A 128 -5.80 -1.89 -6.31
N THR A 129 -6.46 -0.74 -6.25
CA THR A 129 -6.51 0.14 -5.09
C THR A 129 -7.94 0.33 -4.60
N GLY A 130 -8.11 0.35 -3.28
CA GLY A 130 -9.43 0.39 -2.66
C GLY A 130 -9.45 1.22 -1.38
N LEU A 131 -10.47 2.07 -1.22
CA LEU A 131 -10.70 2.88 -0.02
C LEU A 131 -12.12 2.72 0.50
N ILE A 132 -12.27 2.27 1.75
CA ILE A 132 -13.58 2.09 2.38
C ILE A 132 -13.61 2.84 3.70
N SER A 133 -14.64 3.66 3.87
CA SER A 133 -14.83 4.47 5.07
C SER A 133 -16.30 4.45 5.49
N LEU A 134 -16.54 4.29 6.80
CA LEU A 134 -17.87 4.50 7.39
C LEU A 134 -18.20 5.99 7.54
N THR A 135 -17.21 6.87 7.31
CA THR A 135 -17.35 8.33 7.37
C THR A 135 -17.34 8.92 5.96
N SER A 136 -17.18 10.23 5.82
CA SER A 136 -16.96 10.85 4.51
C SER A 136 -15.72 10.27 3.83
N ILE A 137 -15.76 10.03 2.52
CA ILE A 137 -14.55 9.65 1.77
C ILE A 137 -13.50 10.77 1.76
N THR A 138 -13.94 12.02 1.98
CA THR A 138 -13.08 13.20 2.14
C THR A 138 -12.61 13.43 3.58
N HIS A 139 -12.96 12.54 4.52
CA HIS A 139 -12.47 12.64 5.89
C HIS A 139 -10.98 12.29 5.94
N ALA A 140 -10.30 12.73 7.00
CA ALA A 140 -8.84 12.67 7.10
C ALA A 140 -8.24 11.28 6.85
N THR A 141 -8.82 10.23 7.44
CA THR A 141 -8.28 8.87 7.39
C THR A 141 -8.23 8.29 5.97
N PRO A 142 -9.33 8.27 5.18
CA PRO A 142 -9.24 7.89 3.77
C PRO A 142 -8.49 8.92 2.92
N ALA A 143 -8.66 10.23 3.16
CA ALA A 143 -8.04 11.29 2.36
C ALA A 143 -6.51 11.21 2.32
N ALA A 144 -5.87 10.84 3.43
CA ALA A 144 -4.41 10.74 3.50
C ALA A 144 -3.79 9.71 2.55
N TYR A 145 -4.58 8.84 1.92
CA TYR A 145 -4.12 7.86 0.95
C TYR A 145 -4.22 8.32 -0.51
N TYR A 146 -4.86 9.45 -0.79
CA TYR A 146 -5.07 9.89 -2.18
C TYR A 146 -4.98 11.41 -2.39
N ALA A 147 -4.91 12.20 -1.32
CA ALA A 147 -4.89 13.64 -1.38
C ALA A 147 -3.69 14.22 -0.63
N HIS A 148 -3.30 15.42 -1.06
CA HIS A 148 -2.22 16.23 -0.49
C HIS A 148 -2.76 17.64 -0.25
N VAL A 149 -3.09 17.97 1.00
CA VAL A 149 -3.54 19.29 1.41
C VAL A 149 -2.98 19.66 2.78
N GLU A 150 -2.75 20.95 3.00
CA GLU A 150 -2.24 21.48 4.27
C GLU A 150 -3.23 21.32 5.43
N ASP A 151 -4.52 21.24 5.10
CA ASP A 151 -5.58 21.21 6.10
C ASP A 151 -6.70 20.23 5.73
N ARG A 152 -7.00 19.31 6.66
CA ARG A 152 -8.05 18.28 6.55
C ARG A 152 -9.46 18.82 6.29
N ASP A 153 -9.73 20.09 6.57
CA ASP A 153 -11.04 20.70 6.36
C ASP A 153 -11.21 21.22 4.92
N MET A 154 -10.16 21.14 4.08
CA MET A 154 -10.22 21.44 2.63
C MET A 154 -10.96 20.34 1.84
N HIS A 155 -12.15 19.94 2.30
CA HIS A 155 -12.89 18.80 1.77
C HIS A 155 -13.26 18.92 0.29
N GLU A 156 -13.47 20.11 -0.23
CA GLU A 156 -13.74 20.30 -1.65
C GLU A 156 -12.49 20.06 -2.50
N GLU A 157 -11.32 20.51 -2.06
CA GLU A 157 -10.06 20.23 -2.75
C GLU A 157 -9.72 18.74 -2.65
N ILE A 158 -9.90 18.14 -1.47
CA ILE A 158 -9.76 16.68 -1.27
C ILE A 158 -10.69 15.92 -2.23
N ALA A 159 -11.97 16.29 -2.34
CA ALA A 159 -12.91 15.62 -3.24
C ALA A 159 -12.47 15.72 -4.71
N LYS A 160 -11.92 16.87 -5.12
CA LYS A 160 -11.38 17.07 -6.47
C LYS A 160 -10.18 16.16 -6.72
N GLN A 161 -9.25 16.08 -5.77
CA GLN A 161 -8.09 15.19 -5.85
C GLN A 161 -8.49 13.71 -5.90
N LEU A 162 -9.60 13.28 -5.28
CA LEU A 162 -10.10 11.90 -5.42
C LEU A 162 -10.37 11.52 -6.89
N VAL A 163 -10.93 12.45 -7.66
CA VAL A 163 -11.20 12.24 -9.10
C VAL A 163 -9.89 12.05 -9.88
N GLU A 164 -8.83 12.73 -9.46
CA GLU A 164 -7.51 12.67 -10.11
C GLU A 164 -6.63 11.52 -9.62
N ALA A 165 -6.80 11.07 -8.38
CA ALA A 165 -6.07 9.94 -7.81
C ALA A 165 -6.41 8.61 -8.48
N GLU A 166 -7.58 8.54 -9.13
CA GLU A 166 -8.02 7.39 -9.93
C GLU A 166 -7.98 6.06 -9.13
N VAL A 167 -8.44 6.08 -7.88
CA VAL A 167 -8.56 4.89 -7.02
C VAL A 167 -9.62 3.94 -7.57
N ASP A 168 -9.28 2.67 -7.85
CA ASP A 168 -10.16 1.74 -8.58
C ASP A 168 -11.52 1.52 -7.89
N PHE A 169 -11.53 1.51 -6.56
CA PHE A 169 -12.75 1.40 -5.78
C PHE A 169 -12.73 2.33 -4.56
N PHE A 170 -13.80 3.09 -4.36
CA PHE A 170 -13.99 3.81 -3.12
C PHE A 170 -15.46 3.80 -2.65
N ALA A 171 -15.64 3.70 -1.34
CA ALA A 171 -16.94 3.73 -0.70
C ALA A 171 -16.91 4.55 0.60
N GLY A 172 -17.82 5.51 0.71
CA GLY A 172 -17.98 6.33 1.90
C GLY A 172 -19.06 7.39 1.73
N GLY A 173 -19.30 8.14 2.80
CA GLY A 173 -20.20 9.30 2.77
C GLY A 173 -19.59 10.51 2.07
N GLY A 174 -20.20 11.69 2.29
CA GLY A 174 -19.63 12.97 1.83
C GLY A 174 -20.20 13.52 0.53
N LYS A 175 -21.34 13.01 0.06
CA LYS A 175 -22.04 13.44 -1.17
C LYS A 175 -22.08 14.97 -1.38
N LYS A 176 -22.24 15.75 -0.31
CA LYS A 176 -22.24 17.22 -0.38
C LYS A 176 -20.98 17.81 -1.05
N TYR A 177 -19.80 17.24 -0.83
CA TYR A 177 -18.52 17.72 -1.39
C TYR A 177 -18.32 17.39 -2.87
N PHE A 178 -19.21 16.57 -3.44
CA PHE A 178 -19.17 16.16 -4.86
C PHE A 178 -20.25 16.83 -5.70
N GLN A 179 -21.35 17.29 -5.09
CA GLN A 179 -22.50 17.86 -5.81
C GLN A 179 -22.82 19.31 -5.44
N ASN A 180 -22.69 19.68 -4.16
CA ASN A 180 -23.10 20.98 -3.63
C ASN A 180 -21.85 21.80 -3.27
N ARG A 181 -21.01 22.02 -4.27
CA ARG A 181 -19.71 22.67 -4.11
C ARG A 181 -19.81 24.18 -4.26
N GLU A 182 -18.95 24.91 -3.56
CA GLU A 182 -18.85 26.38 -3.67
C GLU A 182 -18.37 26.83 -5.05
N ASP A 183 -17.51 26.03 -5.70
CA ASP A 183 -17.00 26.27 -7.05
C ASP A 183 -17.98 25.92 -8.19
N GLY A 184 -19.16 25.40 -7.85
CA GLY A 184 -20.18 25.00 -8.82
C GLY A 184 -19.85 23.75 -9.64
N LEU A 185 -18.76 23.02 -9.33
CA LEU A 185 -18.43 21.78 -10.01
C LEU A 185 -19.35 20.62 -9.58
N HIS A 186 -19.57 19.68 -10.49
CA HIS A 186 -20.29 18.44 -10.24
C HIS A 186 -19.36 17.24 -10.48
N LEU A 187 -18.63 16.83 -9.44
CA LEU A 187 -17.56 15.84 -9.55
C LEU A 187 -18.05 14.42 -9.90
N TYR A 188 -19.33 14.13 -9.70
CA TYR A 188 -19.93 12.89 -10.18
C TYR A 188 -19.90 12.77 -11.70
N ASP A 189 -20.01 13.88 -12.42
CA ASP A 189 -19.91 13.87 -13.88
C ASP A 189 -18.46 13.64 -14.31
N SER A 190 -17.49 14.21 -13.58
CA SER A 190 -16.07 13.93 -13.78
C SER A 190 -15.72 12.45 -13.54
N LEU A 191 -16.28 11.85 -12.48
CA LEU A 191 -16.10 10.41 -12.20
C LEU A 191 -16.72 9.53 -13.30
N LYS A 192 -17.93 9.86 -13.78
CA LYS A 192 -18.54 9.14 -14.91
C LYS A 192 -17.72 9.27 -16.18
N ALA A 193 -17.15 10.45 -16.46
CA ALA A 193 -16.26 10.66 -17.59
C ALA A 193 -14.98 9.81 -17.50
N LYS A 194 -14.55 9.47 -16.29
CA LYS A 194 -13.48 8.49 -16.00
C LYS A 194 -13.97 7.04 -15.90
N ASN A 195 -15.18 6.73 -16.38
CA ASN A 195 -15.79 5.39 -16.39
C ASN A 195 -16.08 4.78 -15.01
N TYR A 196 -16.21 5.59 -13.95
CA TYR A 196 -16.68 5.08 -12.67
C TYR A 196 -18.17 4.71 -12.75
N LYS A 197 -18.51 3.58 -12.14
CA LYS A 197 -19.89 3.24 -11.81
C LYS A 197 -20.21 3.86 -10.45
N LEU A 198 -21.19 4.76 -10.43
CA LEU A 198 -21.65 5.38 -9.19
C LEU A 198 -22.93 4.72 -8.72
N ASP A 199 -22.91 4.22 -7.50
CA ASP A 199 -24.10 3.87 -6.74
C ASP A 199 -24.12 4.69 -5.45
N THR A 200 -25.27 5.31 -5.16
CA THR A 200 -25.46 6.18 -4.00
C THR A 200 -26.59 5.71 -3.10
N LEU A 201 -27.22 4.58 -3.42
CA LEU A 201 -28.33 3.98 -2.67
C LEU A 201 -27.91 2.63 -2.09
N GLU A 202 -27.16 1.84 -2.87
CA GLU A 202 -26.68 0.52 -2.48
C GLU A 202 -25.26 0.26 -3.03
N LEU A 203 -24.68 -0.90 -2.73
CA LEU A 203 -23.43 -1.33 -3.37
C LEU A 203 -23.80 -1.99 -4.70
N SER A 204 -23.27 -1.45 -5.81
CA SER A 204 -23.43 -2.05 -7.12
C SER A 204 -22.89 -3.49 -7.12
N LYS A 205 -23.63 -4.43 -7.73
CA LYS A 205 -23.17 -5.81 -7.87
C LYS A 205 -21.90 -5.84 -8.74
N PRO A 206 -20.87 -6.62 -8.38
CA PRO A 206 -19.68 -6.75 -9.20
C PRO A 206 -20.06 -7.30 -10.59
N ASP A 207 -19.37 -6.82 -11.62
CA ASP A 207 -19.52 -7.37 -12.97
C ASP A 207 -18.99 -8.80 -12.95
N THR A 208 -19.89 -9.77 -13.15
CA THR A 208 -19.58 -11.20 -13.32
C THR A 208 -19.03 -11.49 -14.71
#